data_AF-A0A5C6C046-F1
#
_entry.id   AF-A0A5C6C046-F1
#
_cell.length_a   1.000
_cell.length_b   1.000
_cell.length_c   1.000
_cell.angle_alpha   90.00
_cell.angle_beta   90.00
_cell.angle_gamma   90.00
#
_symmetry.space_group_name_H-M   'P 1'
#
loop_
_entity.id
_entity.type
_entity.pdbx_description
1 polymer ?
#
loop_
_entity_poly.entity_id
_entity_poly.type
_entity_poly.pdbx_seq_one_letter_code
_entity_poly.pdbx_strand_id
1 'polypeptide(L)'
;MSDVATDRHILLSSVGVLRSPERSAITYSRGNVEADAKFSFHGLWKLLPVEEQPSELAILATPQARESSWKEIQEESAKLDLKTRCIDLVGDADDTNAFLETAAANIPEGCDLTLNVTEGLRHHAFLFYALVLYLTTFRRVRIRGVWYCRMETENRDDSKPIIDLTPVLELAHWFHALAVFRETGSMRQIAGLVADRGIQRQLNELSQFFMNGLPVETGLTATRLLAIDRPVLPSHLPLRSEIERELKDEIQPLAAALPENQSINKVMKGDVVLTRTELERQATCIDRYLRTGQDNLGFGLMREWLVSWLAFQDNAGGGWLKKESRGKYEQALRGLDIVHRGRAPWPEVRALLSDAQQEWAQRWNRVTSARNALQHHGMDAQEFKPDSKGMRKAKEDWWERENWASLPPSGGGHGPLLIAPIGNTPGVLFSAIVHTRPARVLAVCSEDTASATAEAVSKASEATGDPPVEVMRLTMTNPHTGVDEFTDLLRQASLWLYSADEVRASLTGGTSLMGVLVSRLSRLASNELQRPVHEFLLIDHRPPQQQRNEPWQLGEIHYFNGEPSVELSKGDAESDVER
;
A
#
# COMPACT_ATOMS: atom_id res chain seq x y z
N MET A 1 30.15 -6.13 13.18
CA MET A 1 30.66 -7.47 13.53
C MET A 1 31.50 -7.92 12.34
N SER A 2 32.78 -8.18 12.57
CA SER A 2 33.80 -8.40 11.53
C SER A 2 33.49 -9.63 10.68
N ASP A 3 33.33 -9.43 9.37
CA ASP A 3 33.44 -10.48 8.36
C ASP A 3 34.87 -11.03 8.39
N VAL A 4 35.11 -12.06 9.20
CA VAL A 4 36.26 -12.94 8.99
C VAL A 4 35.83 -13.92 7.92
N ALA A 5 35.84 -13.48 6.67
CA ALA A 5 35.84 -14.40 5.55
C ALA A 5 37.09 -15.27 5.70
N THR A 6 36.90 -16.57 5.91
CA THR A 6 38.04 -17.48 5.85
C THR A 6 38.39 -17.61 4.36
N ASP A 7 39.63 -17.30 3.98
CA ASP A 7 40.17 -17.49 2.60
C ASP A 7 40.24 -18.99 2.20
N ARG A 8 39.44 -19.85 2.82
CA ARG A 8 39.48 -21.29 2.66
C ARG A 8 38.50 -21.69 1.58
N HIS A 9 39.04 -22.10 0.43
CA HIS A 9 38.26 -22.67 -0.68
C HIS A 9 38.43 -24.19 -0.71
N ILE A 10 37.31 -24.90 -0.55
CA ILE A 10 37.26 -26.36 -0.44
C ILE A 10 36.58 -26.96 -1.69
N LEU A 11 37.17 -28.00 -2.26
CA LEU A 11 36.55 -28.92 -3.20
C LEU A 11 35.96 -30.09 -2.41
N LEU A 12 34.65 -30.22 -2.38
CA LEU A 12 33.96 -31.35 -1.77
C LEU A 12 33.53 -32.35 -2.83
N SER A 13 33.87 -33.63 -2.63
CA SER A 13 33.40 -34.73 -3.47
C SER A 13 33.04 -35.93 -2.59
N SER A 14 32.28 -36.87 -3.14
CA SER A 14 32.22 -38.23 -2.59
C SER A 14 32.83 -39.22 -3.55
N VAL A 15 33.23 -40.38 -3.02
CA VAL A 15 33.85 -41.45 -3.82
C VAL A 15 33.24 -42.80 -3.47
N GLY A 16 32.97 -43.61 -4.48
CA GLY A 16 32.57 -45.00 -4.36
C GLY A 16 33.75 -45.97 -4.23
N VAL A 17 33.46 -47.26 -4.14
CA VAL A 17 34.47 -48.31 -4.06
C VAL A 17 35.13 -48.52 -5.43
N LEU A 18 36.46 -48.47 -5.50
CA LEU A 18 37.19 -48.85 -6.71
C LEU A 18 37.05 -50.36 -6.96
N ARG A 19 36.69 -50.72 -8.20
CA ARG A 19 36.59 -52.12 -8.63
C ARG A 19 37.93 -52.73 -9.04
N SER A 20 38.99 -51.93 -9.08
CA SER A 20 40.35 -52.35 -9.44
C SER A 20 41.36 -51.66 -8.52
N PRO A 21 42.48 -52.31 -8.19
CA PRO A 21 43.46 -51.78 -7.24
C PRO A 21 44.20 -50.53 -7.74
N GLU A 22 44.17 -50.25 -9.04
CA GLU A 22 44.68 -49.03 -9.65
C GLU A 22 43.67 -48.48 -10.65
N ARG A 23 43.53 -47.15 -10.69
CA ARG A 23 42.69 -46.44 -11.65
C ARG A 23 43.54 -45.86 -12.79
N SER A 24 43.19 -46.19 -14.02
CA SER A 24 43.82 -45.60 -15.20
C SER A 24 43.48 -44.11 -15.31
N ALA A 25 44.42 -43.31 -15.84
CA ALA A 25 44.13 -41.92 -16.17
C ALA A 25 43.06 -41.84 -17.26
N ILE A 26 42.19 -40.84 -17.13
CA ILE A 26 41.12 -40.50 -18.06
C ILE A 26 41.32 -39.04 -18.44
N THR A 27 41.13 -38.71 -19.71
CA THR A 27 41.13 -37.34 -20.20
C THR A 27 39.78 -36.70 -19.87
N TYR A 28 39.78 -35.64 -19.07
CA TYR A 28 38.61 -34.81 -18.76
C TYR A 28 38.63 -33.54 -19.60
N SER A 29 37.46 -32.99 -19.94
CA SER A 29 37.37 -31.75 -20.72
C SER A 29 36.40 -30.73 -20.13
N ARG A 30 36.72 -29.44 -20.24
CA ARG A 30 35.83 -28.31 -19.93
C ARG A 30 35.94 -27.30 -21.08
N GLY A 31 34.89 -27.22 -21.89
CA GLY A 31 34.95 -26.48 -23.16
C GLY A 31 36.04 -27.07 -24.06
N ASN A 32 37.04 -26.28 -24.43
CA ASN A 32 38.14 -26.69 -25.31
C ASN A 32 39.43 -27.07 -24.54
N VAL A 33 39.40 -27.08 -23.21
CA VAL A 33 40.57 -27.42 -22.38
C VAL A 33 40.43 -28.86 -21.90
N GLU A 34 41.53 -29.61 -21.97
CA GLU A 34 41.59 -31.01 -21.54
C GLU A 34 42.67 -31.22 -20.48
N ALA A 35 42.44 -32.17 -19.57
CA ALA A 35 43.39 -32.57 -18.55
C ALA A 35 43.25 -34.03 -18.19
N ASP A 36 44.37 -34.75 -18.12
CA ASP A 36 44.39 -36.13 -17.66
C ASP A 36 44.39 -36.20 -16.14
N ALA A 37 43.53 -37.04 -15.58
CA ALA A 37 43.52 -37.35 -14.16
C ALA A 37 42.95 -38.75 -13.91
N LYS A 38 43.25 -39.33 -12.75
CA LYS A 38 42.63 -40.60 -12.34
C LYS A 38 41.22 -40.41 -11.79
N PHE A 39 40.98 -39.30 -11.10
CA PHE A 39 39.67 -38.96 -10.53
C PHE A 39 39.14 -37.65 -11.12
N SER A 40 37.82 -37.56 -11.23
CA SER A 40 37.15 -36.40 -11.84
C SER A 40 37.33 -35.11 -11.04
N PHE A 41 37.49 -35.16 -9.72
CA PHE A 41 37.75 -33.99 -8.90
C PHE A 41 39.19 -33.46 -9.09
N HIS A 42 40.17 -34.33 -9.36
CA HIS A 42 41.51 -33.88 -9.78
C HIS A 42 41.49 -33.31 -11.20
N GLY A 43 40.75 -33.94 -12.11
CA GLY A 43 40.53 -33.43 -13.47
C GLY A 43 39.88 -32.04 -13.44
N LEU A 44 38.80 -31.88 -12.67
CA LEU A 44 38.16 -30.59 -12.43
C LEU A 44 39.15 -29.55 -11.90
N TRP A 45 39.91 -29.88 -10.85
CA TRP A 45 40.89 -28.95 -10.27
C TRP A 45 41.89 -28.45 -11.32
N LYS A 46 42.41 -29.34 -12.17
CA LYS A 46 43.33 -28.96 -13.28
C LYS A 46 42.67 -28.09 -14.35
N LEU A 47 41.36 -28.24 -14.55
CA LEU A 47 40.58 -27.52 -15.56
C LEU A 47 39.98 -26.19 -15.04
N LEU A 48 40.08 -25.91 -13.74
CA LEU A 48 39.70 -24.61 -13.17
C LEU A 48 40.82 -23.58 -13.39
N PRO A 49 40.48 -22.31 -13.70
CA PRO A 49 41.43 -21.20 -13.64
C PRO A 49 42.15 -21.15 -12.30
N VAL A 50 43.41 -20.69 -12.27
CA VAL A 50 44.26 -20.69 -11.07
C VAL A 50 43.60 -19.92 -9.92
N GLU A 51 42.91 -18.82 -10.24
CA GLU A 51 42.16 -17.99 -9.29
C GLU A 51 40.88 -18.64 -8.75
N GLU A 52 40.40 -19.72 -9.38
CA GLU A 52 39.23 -20.50 -8.98
C GLU A 52 39.61 -21.86 -8.39
N GLN A 53 40.90 -22.18 -8.30
CA GLN A 53 41.36 -23.48 -7.81
C GLN A 53 41.18 -23.59 -6.29
N PRO A 54 40.44 -24.63 -5.82
CA PRO A 54 40.32 -24.90 -4.41
C PRO A 54 41.67 -25.21 -3.76
N SER A 55 41.89 -24.65 -2.57
CA SER A 55 43.08 -24.86 -1.74
C SER A 55 43.10 -26.22 -1.02
N GLU A 56 41.93 -26.87 -0.92
CA GLU A 56 41.75 -28.11 -0.17
C GLU A 56 40.74 -29.03 -0.86
N LEU A 57 41.00 -30.33 -0.86
CA LEU A 57 40.10 -31.39 -1.28
C LEU A 57 39.58 -32.17 -0.06
N ALA A 58 38.27 -32.20 0.10
CA ALA A 58 37.56 -32.97 1.12
C ALA A 58 36.76 -34.10 0.44
N ILE A 59 37.07 -35.34 0.79
CA ILE A 59 36.41 -36.52 0.21
C ILE A 59 35.53 -37.19 1.25
N LEU A 60 34.24 -37.29 0.98
CA LEU A 60 33.30 -38.13 1.71
C LEU A 60 33.45 -39.58 1.22
N ALA A 61 33.86 -40.47 2.12
CA ALA A 61 34.09 -41.88 1.79
C ALA A 61 33.35 -42.78 2.79
N THR A 62 32.72 -43.84 2.28
CA THR A 62 32.31 -44.97 3.13
C THR A 62 33.55 -45.73 3.60
N PRO A 63 33.47 -46.53 4.68
CA PRO A 63 34.62 -47.32 5.15
C PRO A 63 35.29 -48.15 4.04
N GLN A 64 34.50 -48.78 3.17
CA GLN A 64 35.00 -49.58 2.04
C GLN A 64 35.66 -48.73 0.95
N ALA A 65 35.12 -47.54 0.67
CA ALA A 65 35.70 -46.62 -0.29
C ALA A 65 37.03 -46.04 0.23
N ARG A 66 37.13 -45.79 1.54
CA ARG A 66 38.37 -45.36 2.19
C ARG A 66 39.48 -46.39 2.02
N GLU A 67 39.20 -47.67 2.29
CA GLU A 67 40.21 -48.74 2.16
C GLU A 67 40.68 -48.92 0.72
N SER A 68 39.76 -48.82 -0.25
CA SER A 68 40.07 -49.09 -1.67
C SER A 68 40.65 -47.90 -2.42
N SER A 69 40.25 -46.66 -2.10
CA SER A 69 40.47 -45.49 -2.96
C SER A 69 41.37 -44.43 -2.35
N TRP A 70 41.43 -44.34 -1.02
CA TRP A 70 42.04 -43.20 -0.33
C TRP A 70 43.53 -43.04 -0.62
N LYS A 71 44.29 -44.15 -0.65
CA LYS A 71 45.73 -44.14 -0.90
C LYS A 71 46.06 -43.49 -2.26
N GLU A 72 45.36 -43.91 -3.31
CA GLU A 72 45.57 -43.38 -4.66
C GLU A 72 45.15 -41.91 -4.76
N ILE A 73 44.07 -41.51 -4.07
CA ILE A 73 43.65 -40.10 -3.99
C ILE A 73 44.72 -39.24 -3.31
N GLN A 74 45.34 -39.71 -2.23
CA GLN A 74 46.42 -38.99 -1.55
C GLN A 74 47.64 -38.81 -2.46
N GLU A 75 48.04 -39.87 -3.18
CA GLU A 75 49.17 -39.84 -4.11
C GLU A 75 48.91 -38.86 -5.27
N GLU A 76 47.72 -38.87 -5.88
CA GLU A 76 47.37 -37.92 -6.95
C GLU A 76 47.27 -36.48 -6.43
N SER A 77 46.77 -36.27 -5.21
CA SER A 77 46.70 -34.93 -4.62
C SER A 77 48.07 -34.34 -4.31
N ALA A 78 49.01 -35.17 -3.82
CA ALA A 78 50.37 -34.75 -3.52
C ALA A 78 51.13 -34.28 -4.78
N LYS A 79 50.84 -34.87 -5.95
CA LYS A 79 51.40 -34.42 -7.24
C LYS A 79 50.95 -33.02 -7.64
N LEU A 80 49.84 -32.54 -7.07
CA LEU A 80 49.23 -31.24 -7.37
C LEU A 80 49.46 -30.21 -6.25
N ASP A 81 50.23 -30.57 -5.20
CA ASP A 81 50.36 -29.78 -3.98
C ASP A 81 48.98 -29.42 -3.34
N LEU A 82 47.99 -30.31 -3.54
CA LEU A 82 46.63 -30.12 -3.06
C LEU A 82 46.47 -30.73 -1.68
N LYS A 83 46.10 -29.92 -0.69
CA LYS A 83 45.80 -30.40 0.66
C LYS A 83 44.55 -31.28 0.62
N THR A 84 44.65 -32.53 1.06
CA THR A 84 43.54 -33.49 0.96
C THR A 84 43.21 -34.13 2.30
N ARG A 85 41.91 -34.24 2.63
CA ARG A 85 41.41 -34.96 3.81
C ARG A 85 40.23 -35.87 3.50
N CYS A 86 40.14 -36.97 4.23
CA CYS A 86 39.04 -37.92 4.15
C CYS A 86 38.04 -37.62 5.27
N ILE A 87 36.76 -37.59 4.93
CA ILE A 87 35.64 -37.47 5.84
C ILE A 87 34.92 -38.82 5.83
N ASP A 88 34.96 -39.52 6.95
CA ASP A 88 34.36 -40.83 7.07
C ASP A 88 32.84 -40.69 7.23
N LEU A 89 32.10 -41.23 6.27
CA LEU A 89 30.64 -41.34 6.38
C LEU A 89 30.31 -42.36 7.47
N VAL A 90 29.58 -41.89 8.48
CA VAL A 90 29.04 -42.73 9.56
C VAL A 90 27.73 -43.34 9.09
N GLY A 91 27.48 -44.61 9.40
CA GLY A 91 26.24 -45.30 9.03
C GLY A 91 26.35 -46.08 7.72
N ASP A 92 25.21 -46.59 7.26
CA ASP A 92 25.11 -47.31 5.99
C ASP A 92 25.21 -46.33 4.80
N ALA A 93 25.62 -46.83 3.64
CA ALA A 93 25.74 -46.07 2.40
C ALA A 93 24.42 -45.41 1.95
N ASP A 94 23.29 -45.93 2.43
CA ASP A 94 21.94 -45.42 2.15
C ASP A 94 21.41 -44.47 3.25
N ASP A 95 22.17 -44.23 4.34
CA ASP A 95 21.77 -43.32 5.41
C ASP A 95 21.95 -41.85 5.00
N THR A 96 20.87 -41.30 4.44
CA THR A 96 20.83 -39.91 3.97
C THR A 96 21.02 -38.87 5.08
N ASN A 97 20.56 -39.14 6.31
CA ASN A 97 20.68 -38.20 7.43
C ASN A 97 22.13 -38.14 7.90
N ALA A 98 22.74 -39.30 8.13
CA ALA A 98 24.12 -39.37 8.55
C ALA A 98 25.08 -38.77 7.51
N PHE A 99 24.78 -38.92 6.21
CA PHE A 99 25.50 -38.23 5.14
C PHE A 99 25.44 -36.70 5.30
N LEU A 100 24.24 -36.14 5.42
CA LEU A 100 24.04 -34.68 5.50
C LEU A 100 24.69 -34.10 6.76
N GLU A 101 24.49 -34.73 7.92
CA GLU A 101 25.07 -34.28 9.19
C GLU A 101 26.60 -34.34 9.17
N THR A 102 27.17 -35.45 8.67
CA THR A 102 28.62 -35.63 8.57
C THR A 102 29.23 -34.60 7.62
N ALA A 103 28.64 -34.41 6.44
CA ALA A 103 29.14 -33.45 5.47
C ALA A 103 29.03 -32.02 6.02
N ALA A 104 27.88 -31.63 6.57
CA ALA A 104 27.65 -30.30 7.12
C ALA A 104 28.57 -29.96 8.31
N ALA A 105 28.83 -30.91 9.21
CA ALA A 105 29.73 -30.72 10.34
C ALA A 105 31.19 -30.49 9.91
N ASN A 106 31.56 -30.97 8.73
CA ASN A 106 32.93 -30.89 8.23
C ASN A 106 33.20 -29.69 7.32
N ILE A 107 32.17 -28.92 6.93
CA ILE A 107 32.35 -27.69 6.16
C ILE A 107 32.35 -26.48 7.11
N PRO A 108 33.44 -25.69 7.15
CA PRO A 108 33.50 -24.48 7.97
C PRO A 108 32.46 -23.44 7.56
N GLU A 109 32.04 -22.62 8.52
CA GLU A 109 31.16 -21.48 8.26
C GLU A 109 31.89 -20.40 7.45
N GLY A 110 31.18 -19.75 6.51
CA GLY A 110 31.71 -18.61 5.75
C GLY A 110 32.84 -18.95 4.76
N CYS A 111 33.06 -20.22 4.43
CA CYS A 111 34.08 -20.64 3.47
C CYS A 111 33.56 -20.62 2.01
N ASP A 112 34.48 -20.80 1.06
CA ASP A 112 34.16 -21.02 -0.35
C ASP A 112 34.11 -22.51 -0.64
N LEU A 113 33.10 -22.96 -1.39
CA LEU A 113 32.87 -24.38 -1.66
C LEU A 113 32.64 -24.62 -3.15
N THR A 114 33.43 -25.53 -3.72
CA THR A 114 33.17 -26.15 -5.03
C THR A 114 32.74 -27.59 -4.79
N LEU A 115 31.70 -28.07 -5.49
CA LEU A 115 31.27 -29.46 -5.40
C LEU A 115 31.58 -30.22 -6.67
N ASN A 116 32.06 -31.46 -6.53
CA ASN A 116 32.08 -32.46 -7.58
C ASN A 116 31.11 -33.58 -7.20
N VAL A 117 30.10 -33.83 -8.03
CA VAL A 117 29.04 -34.81 -7.77
C VAL A 117 29.16 -36.06 -8.64
N THR A 118 30.36 -36.37 -9.14
CA THR A 118 30.58 -37.40 -10.17
C THR A 118 30.70 -38.81 -9.59
N GLU A 119 31.55 -39.00 -8.57
CA GLU A 119 32.09 -40.34 -8.23
C GLU A 119 31.45 -40.98 -7.00
N GLY A 120 30.44 -40.33 -6.43
CA GLY A 120 29.61 -40.87 -5.36
C GLY A 120 28.59 -41.90 -5.81
N LEU A 121 27.81 -42.40 -4.85
CA LEU A 121 26.59 -43.12 -5.15
C LEU A 121 25.60 -42.18 -5.85
N ARG A 122 24.77 -42.71 -6.75
CA ARG A 122 23.91 -41.88 -7.61
C ARG A 122 22.99 -40.94 -6.82
N HIS A 123 22.49 -41.38 -5.66
CA HIS A 123 21.64 -40.54 -4.80
C HIS A 123 22.41 -39.44 -4.08
N HIS A 124 23.74 -39.55 -3.91
CA HIS A 124 24.56 -38.50 -3.27
C HIS A 124 24.50 -37.17 -4.03
N ALA A 125 24.27 -37.17 -5.34
CA ALA A 125 24.09 -35.94 -6.10
C ALA A 125 22.91 -35.11 -5.57
N PHE A 126 21.80 -35.76 -5.21
CA PHE A 126 20.63 -35.10 -4.59
C PHE A 126 20.91 -34.66 -3.15
N LEU A 127 21.70 -35.44 -2.39
CA LEU A 127 22.09 -35.07 -1.03
C LEU A 127 23.04 -33.87 -1.03
N PHE A 128 23.99 -33.81 -1.97
CA PHE A 128 24.84 -32.64 -2.16
C PHE A 128 24.02 -31.40 -2.51
N TYR A 129 22.99 -31.54 -3.34
CA TYR A 129 22.08 -30.45 -3.66
C TYR A 129 21.39 -29.91 -2.40
N ALA A 130 20.82 -30.79 -1.58
CA ALA A 130 20.19 -30.41 -0.31
C ALA A 130 21.20 -29.80 0.68
N LEU A 131 22.41 -30.37 0.77
CA LEU A 131 23.50 -29.87 1.59
C LEU A 131 23.89 -28.44 1.18
N VAL A 132 24.00 -28.17 -0.12
CA VAL A 132 24.33 -26.84 -0.63
C VAL A 132 23.30 -25.81 -0.17
N LEU A 133 22.00 -26.10 -0.32
CA LEU A 133 20.93 -25.20 0.14
C LEU A 133 21.01 -24.93 1.64
N TYR A 134 21.32 -25.95 2.45
CA TYR A 134 21.54 -25.79 3.88
C TYR A 134 22.75 -24.90 4.18
N LEU A 135 23.89 -25.19 3.56
CA LEU A 135 25.16 -24.50 3.82
C LEU A 135 25.10 -23.02 3.40
N THR A 136 24.47 -22.70 2.26
CA THR A 136 24.30 -21.32 1.81
C THR A 136 23.39 -20.54 2.76
N THR A 137 22.28 -21.15 3.18
CA THR A 137 21.25 -20.50 4.01
C THR A 137 21.69 -20.31 5.45
N PHE A 138 22.24 -21.36 6.09
CA PHE A 138 22.49 -21.39 7.53
C PHE A 138 23.96 -21.24 7.93
N ARG A 139 24.90 -21.49 7.01
CA ARG A 139 26.35 -21.48 7.29
C ARG A 139 27.10 -20.43 6.48
N ARG A 140 26.39 -19.57 5.74
CA ARG A 140 26.95 -18.48 4.92
C ARG A 140 28.06 -18.96 3.97
N VAL A 141 28.02 -20.21 3.56
CA VAL A 141 29.00 -20.79 2.64
C VAL A 141 28.73 -20.23 1.25
N ARG A 142 29.78 -19.79 0.54
CA ARG A 142 29.67 -19.30 -0.83
C ARG A 142 29.97 -20.43 -1.80
N ILE A 143 29.00 -20.78 -2.64
CA ILE A 143 29.19 -21.80 -3.66
C ILE A 143 29.90 -21.18 -4.85
N ARG A 144 31.09 -21.70 -5.16
CA ARG A 144 31.92 -21.27 -6.30
C ARG A 144 31.58 -22.04 -7.57
N GLY A 145 31.06 -23.26 -7.43
CA GLY A 145 30.51 -24.02 -8.55
C GLY A 145 30.15 -25.44 -8.17
N VAL A 146 29.24 -26.05 -8.94
CA VAL A 146 28.85 -27.46 -8.80
C VAL A 146 29.05 -28.16 -10.13
N TRP A 147 29.81 -29.25 -10.11
CA TRP A 147 30.34 -29.86 -11.31
C TRP A 147 30.01 -31.34 -11.36
N TYR A 148 29.64 -31.80 -12.54
CA TYR A 148 29.39 -33.21 -12.83
C TYR A 148 30.14 -33.62 -14.08
N CYS A 149 30.86 -34.74 -14.02
CA CYS A 149 31.51 -35.29 -15.20
C CYS A 149 30.67 -36.41 -15.82
N ARG A 150 30.45 -36.34 -17.14
CA ARG A 150 29.80 -37.40 -17.90
C ARG A 150 30.80 -38.53 -18.18
N MET A 151 30.79 -39.54 -17.31
CA MET A 151 31.71 -40.69 -17.40
C MET A 151 31.39 -41.65 -18.56
N GLU A 152 30.12 -41.72 -18.97
CA GLU A 152 29.63 -42.55 -20.07
C GLU A 152 29.75 -41.76 -21.39
N THR A 153 30.65 -42.20 -22.27
CA THR A 153 30.81 -41.69 -23.65
C THR A 153 30.80 -42.86 -24.64
N GLU A 154 30.50 -42.58 -25.91
CA GLU A 154 30.39 -43.61 -26.95
C GLU A 154 31.70 -44.36 -27.18
N ASN A 155 32.84 -43.66 -27.24
CA ASN A 155 34.16 -44.29 -27.27
C ASN A 155 34.90 -44.13 -25.95
N ARG A 156 35.73 -45.13 -25.62
CA ARG A 156 36.54 -45.15 -24.39
C ARG A 156 37.62 -44.06 -24.39
N ASP A 157 38.11 -43.69 -25.56
CA ASP A 157 39.19 -42.72 -25.77
C ASP A 157 38.69 -41.27 -25.86
N ASP A 158 37.36 -41.06 -25.85
CA ASP A 158 36.80 -39.71 -25.86
C ASP A 158 37.05 -39.02 -24.52
N SER A 159 37.37 -37.73 -24.57
CA SER A 159 37.47 -36.92 -23.35
C SER A 159 36.11 -36.85 -22.65
N LYS A 160 36.14 -36.93 -21.31
CA LYS A 160 34.95 -36.93 -20.47
C LYS A 160 34.58 -35.49 -20.11
N PRO A 161 33.46 -34.95 -20.63
CA PRO A 161 33.14 -33.55 -20.39
C PRO A 161 32.66 -33.33 -18.95
N ILE A 162 33.19 -32.28 -18.33
CA ILE A 162 32.75 -31.73 -17.05
C ILE A 162 31.74 -30.62 -17.31
N ILE A 163 30.55 -30.80 -16.76
CA ILE A 163 29.37 -29.96 -16.94
C ILE A 163 29.18 -29.12 -15.68
N ASP A 164 28.93 -27.83 -15.87
CA ASP A 164 28.55 -26.91 -14.80
C ASP A 164 27.06 -27.07 -14.47
N LEU A 165 26.76 -27.48 -13.25
CA LEU A 165 25.41 -27.62 -12.69
C LEU A 165 25.03 -26.45 -11.77
N THR A 166 25.90 -25.45 -11.61
CA THR A 166 25.62 -24.24 -10.82
C THR A 166 24.31 -23.55 -11.26
N PRO A 167 23.99 -23.42 -12.57
CA PRO A 167 22.73 -22.78 -12.99
C PRO A 167 21.47 -23.48 -12.47
N VAL A 168 21.53 -24.79 -12.18
CA VAL A 168 20.41 -25.55 -11.64
C VAL A 168 20.17 -25.21 -10.16
N LEU A 169 21.23 -24.92 -9.39
CA LEU A 169 21.09 -24.43 -8.02
C LEU A 169 20.49 -23.03 -7.98
N GLU A 170 20.93 -22.16 -8.89
CA GLU A 170 20.42 -20.81 -8.99
C GLU A 170 18.90 -20.78 -9.27
N LEU A 171 18.39 -21.74 -10.06
CA LEU A 171 16.94 -21.87 -10.30
C LEU A 171 16.14 -21.97 -9.00
N ALA A 172 16.58 -22.77 -8.03
CA ALA A 172 15.84 -22.91 -6.77
C ALA A 172 15.77 -21.58 -6.01
N HIS A 173 16.83 -20.78 -6.04
CA HIS A 173 16.82 -19.44 -5.45
C HIS A 173 15.84 -18.51 -6.18
N TRP A 174 15.80 -18.55 -7.52
CA TRP A 174 14.85 -17.76 -8.32
C TRP A 174 13.39 -18.17 -8.08
N PHE A 175 13.10 -19.47 -8.04
CA PHE A 175 11.76 -19.97 -7.75
C PHE A 175 11.30 -19.61 -6.34
N HIS A 176 12.19 -19.74 -5.35
CA HIS A 176 11.89 -19.31 -3.99
C HIS A 176 11.64 -17.80 -3.92
N ALA A 177 12.48 -16.98 -4.56
CA ALA A 177 12.33 -15.53 -4.57
C ALA A 177 11.01 -15.09 -5.23
N LEU A 178 10.60 -15.74 -6.33
CA LEU A 178 9.30 -15.50 -6.96
C LEU A 178 8.14 -15.93 -6.07
N ALA A 179 8.23 -17.09 -5.40
CA ALA A 179 7.20 -17.56 -4.47
C ALA A 179 7.03 -16.57 -3.30
N VAL A 180 8.13 -16.10 -2.71
CA VAL A 180 8.10 -15.08 -1.65
C VAL A 180 7.48 -13.78 -2.15
N PHE A 181 7.80 -13.36 -3.38
CA PHE A 181 7.15 -12.19 -3.96
C PHE A 181 5.63 -12.40 -4.12
N ARG A 182 5.18 -13.55 -4.64
CA ARG A 182 3.75 -13.88 -4.75
C ARG A 182 3.03 -13.82 -3.42
N GLU A 183 3.59 -14.46 -2.40
CA GLU A 183 2.98 -14.63 -1.09
C GLU A 183 3.00 -13.34 -0.25
N THR A 184 4.05 -12.51 -0.39
CA THR A 184 4.25 -11.37 0.52
C THR A 184 4.18 -10.02 -0.19
N GLY A 185 4.47 -9.97 -1.49
CA GLY A 185 4.74 -8.74 -2.22
C GLY A 185 6.18 -8.22 -2.07
N SER A 186 7.03 -8.93 -1.31
CA SER A 186 8.44 -8.57 -1.14
C SER A 186 9.28 -9.00 -2.34
N MET A 187 9.95 -8.03 -2.97
CA MET A 187 10.87 -8.28 -4.10
C MET A 187 12.33 -8.23 -3.68
N ARG A 188 12.64 -8.11 -2.38
CA ARG A 188 14.02 -7.98 -1.87
C ARG A 188 14.89 -9.17 -2.24
N GLN A 189 14.33 -10.39 -2.24
CA GLN A 189 15.07 -11.59 -2.63
C GLN A 189 15.43 -11.56 -4.12
N ILE A 190 14.48 -11.16 -4.97
CA ILE A 190 14.70 -10.98 -6.41
C ILE A 190 15.79 -9.91 -6.64
N ALA A 191 15.70 -8.79 -5.93
CA ALA A 191 16.72 -7.74 -5.98
C ALA A 191 18.12 -8.27 -5.59
N GLY A 192 18.22 -9.22 -4.67
CA GLY A 192 19.50 -9.84 -4.30
C GLY A 192 20.10 -10.74 -5.39
N LEU A 193 19.29 -11.25 -6.31
CA LEU A 193 19.72 -12.15 -7.39
C LEU A 193 20.05 -11.41 -8.70
N VAL A 194 19.51 -10.21 -8.89
CA VAL A 194 19.78 -9.39 -10.08
C VAL A 194 21.16 -8.76 -9.98
N ALA A 195 21.97 -8.81 -11.05
CA ALA A 195 23.32 -8.21 -11.04
C ALA A 195 23.33 -6.67 -11.19
N ASP A 196 22.35 -6.12 -11.90
CA ASP A 196 22.27 -4.68 -12.21
C ASP A 196 21.81 -3.85 -10.99
N ARG A 197 22.73 -3.08 -10.40
CA ARG A 197 22.46 -2.24 -9.22
C ARG A 197 21.31 -1.24 -9.40
N GLY A 198 21.04 -0.77 -10.62
CA GLY A 198 19.93 0.12 -10.91
C GLY A 198 18.59 -0.61 -10.80
N ILE A 199 18.50 -1.81 -11.37
CA ILE A 199 17.32 -2.68 -11.28
C ILE A 199 17.13 -3.16 -9.82
N GLN A 200 18.20 -3.54 -9.13
CA GLN A 200 18.16 -3.91 -7.71
C GLN A 200 17.51 -2.80 -6.86
N ARG A 201 17.90 -1.53 -7.09
CA ARG A 201 17.33 -0.39 -6.37
C ARG A 201 15.83 -0.26 -6.63
N GLN A 202 15.39 -0.33 -7.88
CA GLN A 202 13.97 -0.21 -8.23
C GLN A 202 13.12 -1.36 -7.66
N LEU A 203 13.63 -2.59 -7.69
CA LEU A 203 12.97 -3.74 -7.04
C LEU A 203 12.84 -3.54 -5.52
N ASN A 204 13.88 -3.02 -4.87
CA ASN A 204 13.84 -2.70 -3.44
C ASN A 204 12.87 -1.56 -3.12
N GLU A 205 12.83 -0.51 -3.93
CA GLU A 205 11.87 0.60 -3.81
C GLU A 205 10.43 0.10 -3.99
N LEU A 206 10.18 -0.70 -5.03
CA LEU A 206 8.87 -1.28 -5.29
C LEU A 206 8.41 -2.16 -4.12
N SER A 207 9.31 -3.01 -3.62
CA SER A 207 9.07 -3.79 -2.41
C SER A 207 8.77 -2.90 -1.20
N GLN A 208 9.51 -1.81 -1.01
CA GLN A 208 9.29 -0.88 0.11
C GLN A 208 7.92 -0.22 0.01
N PHE A 209 7.54 0.31 -1.16
CA PHE A 209 6.25 0.99 -1.32
C PHE A 209 5.07 0.04 -1.17
N PHE A 210 5.17 -1.16 -1.75
CA PHE A 210 4.12 -2.18 -1.61
C PHE A 210 3.98 -2.63 -0.16
N MET A 211 5.07 -2.99 0.51
CA MET A 211 5.02 -3.46 1.90
C MET A 211 4.61 -2.39 2.93
N ASN A 212 4.50 -1.13 2.52
CA ASN A 212 4.02 -0.02 3.35
C ASN A 212 2.65 0.52 2.92
N GLY A 213 1.95 -0.15 1.99
CA GLY A 213 0.62 0.28 1.55
C GLY A 213 0.63 1.64 0.85
N LEU A 214 1.69 1.93 0.07
CA LEU A 214 1.86 3.18 -0.69
C LEU A 214 1.55 2.93 -2.17
N PRO A 215 0.27 2.91 -2.58
CA PRO A 215 -0.11 2.35 -3.87
C PRO A 215 0.29 3.23 -5.05
N VAL A 216 0.35 4.56 -4.88
CA VAL A 216 0.70 5.48 -5.97
C VAL A 216 2.19 5.32 -6.32
N GLU A 217 3.05 5.33 -5.31
CA GLU A 217 4.48 5.06 -5.45
C GLU A 217 4.74 3.64 -5.98
N THR A 218 3.99 2.65 -5.48
CA THR A 218 4.02 1.27 -6.00
C THR A 218 3.74 1.27 -7.51
N GLY A 219 2.70 1.97 -7.95
CA GLY A 219 2.30 2.00 -9.35
C GLY A 219 3.33 2.65 -10.25
N LEU A 220 3.86 3.81 -9.87
CA LEU A 220 4.89 4.49 -10.63
C LEU A 220 6.18 3.67 -10.75
N THR A 221 6.62 3.04 -9.66
CA THR A 221 7.84 2.22 -9.67
C THR A 221 7.65 0.92 -10.45
N ALA A 222 6.49 0.28 -10.36
CA ALA A 222 6.15 -0.88 -11.18
C ALA A 222 6.19 -0.56 -12.68
N THR A 223 5.61 0.58 -13.10
CA THR A 223 5.67 0.97 -14.51
C THR A 223 7.10 1.23 -14.97
N ARG A 224 7.93 1.91 -14.14
CA ARG A 224 9.35 2.16 -14.47
C ARG A 224 10.14 0.88 -14.67
N LEU A 225 9.89 -0.10 -13.80
CA LEU A 225 10.54 -1.41 -13.85
C LEU A 225 10.15 -2.19 -15.12
N LEU A 226 8.88 -2.12 -15.53
CA LEU A 226 8.37 -2.76 -16.75
C LEU A 226 8.85 -2.10 -18.04
N ALA A 227 9.25 -0.82 -17.99
CA ALA A 227 9.80 -0.10 -19.13
C ALA A 227 11.30 -0.39 -19.37
N ILE A 228 11.94 -1.22 -18.54
CA ILE A 228 13.34 -1.60 -18.72
C ILE A 228 13.45 -2.60 -19.88
N ASP A 229 14.00 -2.14 -21.00
CA ASP A 229 14.17 -2.93 -22.24
C ASP A 229 15.49 -3.73 -22.27
N ARG A 230 15.99 -4.14 -21.10
CA ARG A 230 17.22 -4.96 -20.99
C ARG A 230 17.00 -6.19 -20.11
N PRO A 231 17.76 -7.28 -20.34
CA PRO A 231 17.74 -8.48 -19.51
C PRO A 231 17.82 -8.17 -18.01
N VAL A 232 16.84 -8.65 -17.24
CA VAL A 232 16.86 -8.60 -15.77
C VAL A 232 17.62 -9.80 -15.21
N LEU A 233 17.45 -10.95 -15.85
CA LEU A 233 18.02 -12.22 -15.42
C LEU A 233 19.37 -12.51 -16.10
N PRO A 234 20.28 -13.24 -15.42
CA PRO A 234 21.53 -13.69 -16.02
C PRO A 234 21.31 -14.60 -17.23
N SER A 235 22.12 -14.45 -18.27
CA SER A 235 21.96 -15.19 -19.54
C SER A 235 22.22 -16.69 -19.42
N HIS A 236 22.97 -17.13 -18.41
CA HIS A 236 23.29 -18.54 -18.18
C HIS A 236 22.19 -19.31 -17.44
N LEU A 237 21.16 -18.61 -16.94
CA LEU A 237 20.09 -19.25 -16.18
C LEU A 237 19.18 -20.06 -17.11
N PRO A 238 18.94 -21.36 -16.85
CA PRO A 238 17.91 -22.12 -17.55
C PRO A 238 16.51 -21.55 -17.25
N LEU A 239 15.53 -21.80 -18.11
CA LEU A 239 14.14 -21.31 -17.96
C LEU A 239 14.03 -19.78 -17.75
N ARG A 240 15.02 -19.04 -18.23
CA ARG A 240 15.11 -17.58 -18.05
C ARG A 240 13.87 -16.86 -18.57
N SER A 241 13.41 -17.22 -19.77
CA SER A 241 12.22 -16.63 -20.41
C SER A 241 10.96 -16.80 -19.58
N GLU A 242 10.80 -17.96 -18.95
CA GLU A 242 9.68 -18.29 -18.09
C GLU A 242 9.75 -17.45 -16.82
N ILE A 243 10.90 -17.39 -16.16
CA ILE A 243 11.07 -16.60 -14.93
C ILE A 243 10.87 -15.10 -15.20
N GLU A 244 11.39 -14.58 -16.33
CA GLU A 244 11.17 -13.20 -16.76
C GLU A 244 9.69 -12.89 -17.01
N ARG A 245 8.96 -13.82 -17.66
CA ARG A 245 7.51 -13.69 -17.89
C ARG A 245 6.73 -13.70 -16.57
N GLU A 246 6.98 -14.67 -15.69
CA GLU A 246 6.30 -14.76 -14.39
C GLU A 246 6.56 -13.49 -13.55
N LEU A 247 7.79 -12.98 -13.54
CA LEU A 247 8.11 -11.73 -12.86
C LEU A 247 7.32 -10.55 -13.43
N LYS A 248 7.23 -10.46 -14.75
CA LYS A 248 6.49 -9.40 -15.45
C LYS A 248 5.00 -9.48 -15.13
N ASP A 249 4.41 -10.66 -15.20
CA ASP A 249 2.98 -10.89 -14.96
C ASP A 249 2.58 -10.57 -13.51
N GLU A 250 3.49 -10.72 -12.55
CA GLU A 250 3.27 -10.34 -11.15
C GLU A 250 3.41 -8.83 -10.88
N ILE A 251 4.19 -8.11 -11.69
CA ILE A 251 4.40 -6.65 -11.55
C ILE A 251 3.35 -5.87 -12.36
N GLN A 252 2.93 -6.38 -13.52
CA GLN A 252 2.02 -5.71 -14.44
C GLN A 252 0.73 -5.19 -13.81
N PRO A 253 0.01 -5.95 -12.96
CA PRO A 253 -1.23 -5.48 -12.31
C PRO A 253 -1.01 -4.34 -11.33
N LEU A 254 0.24 -4.14 -10.86
CA LEU A 254 0.58 -3.07 -9.95
C LEU A 254 0.87 -1.77 -10.68
N ALA A 255 1.20 -1.82 -11.98
CA ALA A 255 1.70 -0.69 -12.77
C ALA A 255 0.64 0.40 -12.97
N ALA A 256 1.03 1.65 -12.74
CA ALA A 256 0.18 2.81 -13.01
C ALA A 256 0.05 3.05 -14.51
N ALA A 257 -1.15 3.41 -14.95
CA ALA A 257 -1.38 3.99 -16.27
C ALA A 257 -0.72 5.38 -16.32
N LEU A 258 0.13 5.61 -17.33
CA LEU A 258 0.79 6.90 -17.52
C LEU A 258 0.04 7.74 -18.55
N PRO A 259 0.05 9.07 -18.42
CA PRO A 259 -0.46 9.95 -19.47
C PRO A 259 0.25 9.70 -20.80
N GLU A 260 -0.50 9.76 -21.90
CA GLU A 260 0.07 9.70 -23.25
C GLU A 260 1.12 10.82 -23.43
N ASN A 261 2.22 10.50 -24.13
CA ASN A 261 3.31 11.43 -24.48
C ASN A 261 4.20 11.95 -23.32
N GLN A 262 4.09 11.40 -22.10
CA GLN A 262 5.05 11.70 -21.03
C GLN A 262 6.15 10.65 -20.90
N SER A 263 7.39 11.11 -20.71
CA SER A 263 8.50 10.24 -20.36
C SER A 263 8.28 9.67 -18.96
N ILE A 264 8.33 8.34 -18.84
CA ILE A 264 8.15 7.60 -17.59
C ILE A 264 9.05 8.08 -16.43
N ASN A 265 10.22 8.61 -16.75
CA ASN A 265 11.19 9.10 -15.77
C ASN A 265 10.85 10.51 -15.27
N LYS A 266 9.92 11.23 -15.91
CA LYS A 266 9.49 12.58 -15.53
C LYS A 266 8.17 12.62 -14.78
N VAL A 267 7.37 11.55 -14.83
CA VAL A 267 6.09 11.46 -14.13
C VAL A 267 6.32 11.44 -12.62
N MET A 268 5.79 12.44 -11.93
CA MET A 268 5.81 12.59 -10.49
C MET A 268 4.48 12.13 -9.88
N LYS A 269 4.47 11.95 -8.55
CA LYS A 269 3.27 11.57 -7.80
C LYS A 269 2.07 12.50 -8.06
N GLY A 270 2.32 13.80 -8.17
CA GLY A 270 1.28 14.81 -8.40
C GLY A 270 0.63 14.72 -9.79
N ASP A 271 1.28 14.07 -10.75
CA ASP A 271 0.79 13.94 -12.12
C ASP A 271 -0.17 12.74 -12.28
N VAL A 272 -0.30 11.90 -11.25
CA VAL A 272 -1.22 10.76 -11.27
C VAL A 272 -2.65 11.27 -11.18
N VAL A 273 -3.39 11.10 -12.27
CA VAL A 273 -4.80 11.47 -12.37
C VAL A 273 -5.66 10.39 -11.72
N LEU A 274 -6.63 10.82 -10.92
CA LEU A 274 -7.63 9.93 -10.35
C LEU A 274 -8.62 9.49 -11.42
N THR A 275 -8.40 8.30 -11.97
CA THR A 275 -9.26 7.66 -12.97
C THR A 275 -9.88 6.39 -12.41
N ARG A 276 -10.92 5.86 -13.08
CA ARG A 276 -11.45 4.54 -12.77
C ARG A 276 -10.37 3.45 -12.84
N THR A 277 -9.51 3.50 -13.86
CA THR A 277 -8.37 2.57 -14.01
C THR A 277 -7.39 2.66 -12.85
N GLU A 278 -7.09 3.87 -12.36
CA GLU A 278 -6.22 4.04 -11.19
C GLU A 278 -6.88 3.51 -9.90
N LEU A 279 -8.19 3.72 -9.73
CA LEU A 279 -8.95 3.14 -8.61
C LEU A 279 -8.98 1.61 -8.65
N GLU A 280 -9.19 1.03 -9.84
CA GLU A 280 -9.19 -0.43 -10.04
C GLU A 280 -7.80 -1.02 -9.75
N ARG A 281 -6.72 -0.36 -10.17
CA ARG A 281 -5.34 -0.77 -9.85
C ARG A 281 -5.05 -0.71 -8.35
N GLN A 282 -5.49 0.36 -7.67
CA GLN A 282 -5.38 0.43 -6.20
C GLN A 282 -6.21 -0.66 -5.52
N ALA A 283 -7.38 -1.01 -6.08
CA ALA A 283 -8.18 -2.12 -5.60
C ALA A 283 -7.46 -3.47 -5.79
N THR A 284 -6.72 -3.67 -6.88
CA THR A 284 -5.83 -4.84 -7.04
C THR A 284 -4.78 -4.94 -5.93
N CYS A 285 -4.22 -3.81 -5.49
CA CYS A 285 -3.30 -3.80 -4.35
C CYS A 285 -4.00 -4.26 -3.06
N ILE A 286 -5.20 -3.75 -2.79
CA ILE A 286 -6.03 -4.17 -1.65
C ILE A 286 -6.34 -5.67 -1.72
N ASP A 287 -6.80 -6.14 -2.88
CA ASP A 287 -7.12 -7.56 -3.11
C ASP A 287 -5.93 -8.45 -2.76
N ARG A 288 -4.73 -8.05 -3.17
CA ARG A 288 -3.49 -8.77 -2.86
C ARG A 288 -3.18 -8.75 -1.37
N TYR A 289 -3.31 -7.61 -0.68
CA TYR A 289 -3.10 -7.55 0.77
C TYR A 289 -4.08 -8.47 1.52
N LEU A 290 -5.36 -8.45 1.16
CA LEU A 290 -6.38 -9.28 1.82
C LEU A 290 -6.17 -10.79 1.57
N ARG A 291 -5.82 -11.18 0.33
CA ARG A 291 -5.55 -12.59 -0.01
C ARG A 291 -4.31 -13.16 0.68
N THR A 292 -3.33 -12.31 0.95
CA THR A 292 -2.06 -12.68 1.59
C THR A 292 -2.06 -12.48 3.11
N GLY A 293 -3.23 -12.16 3.71
CA GLY A 293 -3.37 -11.98 5.16
C GLY A 293 -2.75 -10.69 5.71
N GLN A 294 -2.37 -9.75 4.85
CA GLN A 294 -1.84 -8.42 5.22
C GLN A 294 -2.96 -7.44 5.57
N ASP A 295 -3.83 -7.85 6.50
CA ASP A 295 -5.09 -7.17 6.84
C ASP A 295 -4.89 -5.70 7.25
N ASN A 296 -3.78 -5.37 7.94
CA ASN A 296 -3.50 -4.00 8.35
C ASN A 296 -3.33 -3.06 7.14
N LEU A 297 -2.61 -3.52 6.12
CA LEU A 297 -2.42 -2.78 4.87
C LEU A 297 -3.72 -2.77 4.04
N GLY A 298 -4.41 -3.90 3.97
CA GLY A 298 -5.69 -4.03 3.29
C GLY A 298 -6.72 -3.03 3.82
N PHE A 299 -7.06 -3.09 5.10
CA PHE A 299 -8.04 -2.18 5.71
C PHE A 299 -7.56 -0.72 5.75
N GLY A 300 -6.26 -0.50 5.94
CA GLY A 300 -5.64 0.83 5.85
C GLY A 300 -5.88 1.47 4.49
N LEU A 301 -5.58 0.75 3.41
CA LEU A 301 -5.75 1.24 2.06
C LEU A 301 -7.23 1.30 1.63
N MET A 302 -8.07 0.35 2.04
CA MET A 302 -9.52 0.38 1.79
C MET A 302 -10.16 1.68 2.27
N ARG A 303 -9.78 2.16 3.46
CA ARG A 303 -10.28 3.42 4.02
C ARG A 303 -9.96 4.60 3.09
N GLU A 304 -8.70 4.72 2.68
CA GLU A 304 -8.25 5.81 1.80
C GLU A 304 -8.81 5.69 0.37
N TRP A 305 -9.06 4.45 -0.06
CA TRP A 305 -9.70 4.15 -1.34
C TRP A 305 -11.15 4.61 -1.35
N LEU A 306 -11.93 4.40 -0.29
CA LEU A 306 -13.32 4.88 -0.21
C LEU A 306 -13.39 6.41 -0.35
N VAL A 307 -12.46 7.15 0.26
CA VAL A 307 -12.36 8.62 0.11
C VAL A 307 -12.04 8.99 -1.34
N SER A 308 -11.10 8.27 -1.97
CA SER A 308 -10.71 8.53 -3.36
C SER A 308 -11.81 8.15 -4.35
N TRP A 309 -12.60 7.11 -4.06
CA TRP A 309 -13.77 6.72 -4.83
C TRP A 309 -14.82 7.83 -4.86
N LEU A 310 -15.11 8.46 -3.72
CA LEU A 310 -16.02 9.60 -3.67
C LEU A 310 -15.48 10.81 -4.43
N ALA A 311 -14.18 11.10 -4.29
CA ALA A 311 -13.55 12.16 -5.05
C ALA A 311 -13.65 11.94 -6.57
N PHE A 312 -13.56 10.68 -7.01
CA PHE A 312 -13.77 10.32 -8.41
C PHE A 312 -15.22 10.52 -8.85
N GLN A 313 -16.21 10.14 -8.03
CA GLN A 313 -17.63 10.33 -8.35
C GLN A 313 -18.03 11.81 -8.49
N ASP A 314 -17.37 12.69 -7.74
CA ASP A 314 -17.56 14.14 -7.78
C ASP A 314 -16.71 14.83 -8.86
N ASN A 315 -16.06 14.08 -9.74
CA ASN A 315 -15.16 14.58 -10.78
C ASN A 315 -14.08 15.55 -10.24
N ALA A 316 -13.57 15.30 -9.02
CA ALA A 316 -12.67 16.23 -8.32
C ALA A 316 -11.34 16.52 -9.03
N GLY A 317 -11.04 15.84 -10.15
CA GLY A 317 -9.96 16.15 -11.07
C GLY A 317 -8.57 16.24 -10.42
N GLY A 318 -7.73 17.12 -10.96
CA GLY A 318 -6.35 17.33 -10.49
C GLY A 318 -6.29 17.79 -9.02
N GLY A 319 -5.30 17.29 -8.28
CA GLY A 319 -5.11 17.67 -6.87
C GLY A 319 -5.89 16.82 -5.86
N TRP A 320 -6.49 15.70 -6.27
CA TRP A 320 -7.16 14.72 -5.40
C TRP A 320 -6.29 14.15 -4.25
N LEU A 321 -4.97 14.31 -4.34
CA LEU A 321 -4.01 13.95 -3.28
C LEU A 321 -3.88 15.03 -2.18
N LYS A 322 -4.38 16.26 -2.42
CA LYS A 322 -4.32 17.35 -1.45
C LYS A 322 -5.29 17.09 -0.30
N LYS A 323 -4.87 17.47 0.91
CA LYS A 323 -5.63 17.24 2.13
C LYS A 323 -6.98 17.97 2.09
N GLU A 324 -6.98 19.19 1.59
CA GLU A 324 -8.15 20.07 1.51
C GLU A 324 -9.22 19.44 0.60
N SER A 325 -8.82 18.94 -0.57
CA SER A 325 -9.70 18.28 -1.53
C SER A 325 -10.29 16.98 -0.98
N ARG A 326 -9.51 16.20 -0.22
CA ARG A 326 -9.94 14.92 0.38
C ARG A 326 -10.84 15.10 1.61
N GLY A 327 -10.61 16.17 2.37
CA GLY A 327 -11.23 16.41 3.67
C GLY A 327 -12.75 16.40 3.62
N LYS A 328 -13.36 17.01 2.59
CA LYS A 328 -14.82 17.05 2.44
C LYS A 328 -15.46 15.66 2.31
N TYR A 329 -14.83 14.74 1.59
CA TYR A 329 -15.34 13.37 1.40
C TYR A 329 -15.17 12.51 2.65
N GLU A 330 -14.04 12.67 3.35
CA GLU A 330 -13.83 12.01 4.65
C GLU A 330 -14.85 12.51 5.69
N GLN A 331 -15.10 13.82 5.73
CA GLN A 331 -16.10 14.43 6.61
C GLN A 331 -17.52 13.94 6.30
N ALA A 332 -17.87 13.83 5.01
CA ALA A 332 -19.15 13.28 4.57
C ALA A 332 -19.38 11.85 5.09
N LEU A 333 -18.42 10.94 4.86
CA LEU A 333 -18.49 9.55 5.34
C LEU A 333 -18.55 9.46 6.87
N ARG A 334 -17.77 10.31 7.56
CA ARG A 334 -17.78 10.41 9.02
C ARG A 334 -19.12 10.90 9.54
N GLY A 335 -19.72 11.91 8.91
CA GLY A 335 -21.04 12.44 9.28
C GLY A 335 -22.13 11.37 9.18
N LEU A 336 -22.12 10.60 8.09
CA LEU A 336 -23.04 9.46 7.91
C LEU A 336 -22.87 8.41 9.02
N ASP A 337 -21.64 8.03 9.38
CA ASP A 337 -21.38 7.07 10.46
C ASP A 337 -21.87 7.58 11.82
N ILE A 338 -21.63 8.86 12.15
CA ILE A 338 -22.08 9.47 13.41
C ILE A 338 -23.61 9.40 13.53
N VAL A 339 -24.32 9.80 12.48
CA VAL A 339 -25.79 9.79 12.45
C VAL A 339 -26.32 8.36 12.48
N HIS A 340 -25.77 7.45 11.67
CA HIS A 340 -26.22 6.06 11.60
C HIS A 340 -26.09 5.33 12.94
N ARG A 341 -25.02 5.60 13.69
CA ARG A 341 -24.76 4.99 15.00
C ARG A 341 -25.55 5.63 16.14
N GLY A 342 -26.37 6.65 15.85
CA GLY A 342 -27.10 7.39 16.88
C GLY A 342 -26.17 8.14 17.84
N ARG A 343 -24.98 8.53 17.36
CA ARG A 343 -24.04 9.38 18.12
C ARG A 343 -24.33 10.87 17.92
N ALA A 344 -25.10 11.21 16.89
CA ALA A 344 -25.64 12.55 16.75
C ALA A 344 -26.57 12.87 17.94
N PRO A 345 -26.66 14.12 18.40
CA PRO A 345 -27.38 14.47 19.62
C PRO A 345 -28.88 14.15 19.60
N TRP A 346 -29.49 13.90 18.43
CA TRP A 346 -30.93 13.75 18.26
C TRP A 346 -31.30 12.55 17.36
N PRO A 347 -32.09 11.56 17.85
CA PRO A 347 -32.45 10.36 17.10
C PRO A 347 -33.20 10.61 15.79
N GLU A 348 -33.93 11.73 15.69
CA GLU A 348 -34.78 12.08 14.54
C GLU A 348 -33.95 12.25 13.26
N VAL A 349 -32.71 12.72 13.38
CA VAL A 349 -31.80 12.90 12.24
C VAL A 349 -31.46 11.55 11.60
N ARG A 350 -31.45 10.46 12.37
CA ARG A 350 -31.20 9.12 11.85
C ARG A 350 -32.29 8.66 10.88
N ALA A 351 -33.54 9.07 11.10
CA ALA A 351 -34.66 8.72 10.23
C ALA A 351 -34.57 9.39 8.85
N LEU A 352 -33.70 10.39 8.67
CA LEU A 352 -33.46 11.04 7.39
C LEU A 352 -32.46 10.29 6.49
N LEU A 353 -31.75 9.29 7.02
CA LEU A 353 -30.80 8.54 6.22
C LEU A 353 -31.54 7.65 5.23
N SER A 354 -31.31 7.86 3.93
CA SER A 354 -31.75 6.93 2.90
C SER A 354 -31.08 5.56 3.07
N ASP A 355 -31.68 4.49 2.55
CA ASP A 355 -31.12 3.14 2.63
C ASP A 355 -29.67 3.10 2.11
N ALA A 356 -29.40 3.77 0.99
CA ALA A 356 -28.06 3.90 0.44
C ALA A 356 -27.08 4.64 1.38
N GLN A 357 -27.51 5.73 2.03
CA GLN A 357 -26.68 6.44 3.02
C GLN A 357 -26.38 5.55 4.24
N GLN A 358 -27.37 4.76 4.69
CA GLN A 358 -27.17 3.82 5.79
C GLN A 358 -26.18 2.73 5.43
N GLU A 359 -26.25 2.18 4.21
CA GLU A 359 -25.29 1.18 3.74
C GLU A 359 -23.87 1.75 3.69
N TRP A 360 -23.69 2.96 3.14
CA TRP A 360 -22.38 3.61 3.10
C TRP A 360 -21.82 3.91 4.49
N ALA A 361 -22.67 4.36 5.43
CA ALA A 361 -22.30 4.54 6.82
C ALA A 361 -21.79 3.22 7.43
N GLN A 362 -22.50 2.11 7.19
CA GLN A 362 -22.09 0.79 7.67
C GLN A 362 -20.78 0.31 7.04
N ARG A 363 -20.60 0.47 5.73
CA ARG A 363 -19.35 0.12 5.03
C ARG A 363 -18.17 0.89 5.61
N TRP A 364 -18.28 2.23 5.67
CA TRP A 364 -17.25 3.09 6.27
C TRP A 364 -16.94 2.69 7.72
N ASN A 365 -17.96 2.39 8.52
CA ASN A 365 -17.80 1.96 9.89
C ASN A 365 -17.02 0.64 10.01
N ARG A 366 -17.39 -0.37 9.22
CA ARG A 366 -16.77 -1.70 9.25
C ARG A 366 -15.29 -1.60 8.89
N VAL A 367 -14.97 -0.87 7.81
CA VAL A 367 -13.57 -0.66 7.38
C VAL A 367 -12.79 0.14 8.42
N THR A 368 -13.35 1.23 8.95
CA THR A 368 -12.70 2.06 9.98
C THR A 368 -12.43 1.26 11.25
N SER A 369 -13.41 0.47 11.71
CA SER A 369 -13.28 -0.35 12.91
C SER A 369 -12.24 -1.47 12.72
N ALA A 370 -12.29 -2.17 11.58
CA ALA A 370 -11.32 -3.22 11.22
C ALA A 370 -9.89 -2.66 11.14
N ARG A 371 -9.72 -1.49 10.55
CA ARG A 371 -8.44 -0.78 10.49
C ARG A 371 -7.95 -0.40 11.89
N ASN A 372 -8.78 0.25 12.70
CA ASN A 372 -8.38 0.74 14.02
C ASN A 372 -7.98 -0.40 14.97
N ALA A 373 -8.64 -1.56 14.84
CA ALA A 373 -8.28 -2.76 15.60
C ALA A 373 -6.83 -3.22 15.40
N LEU A 374 -6.21 -2.89 14.25
CA LEU A 374 -4.84 -3.25 13.91
C LEU A 374 -3.85 -2.08 14.06
N GLN A 375 -4.31 -0.87 13.75
CA GLN A 375 -3.45 0.31 13.66
C GLN A 375 -2.86 0.76 15.00
N HIS A 376 -3.54 0.51 16.12
CA HIS A 376 -3.04 0.86 17.45
C HIS A 376 -2.02 -0.15 17.99
N HIS A 377 -1.56 -1.11 17.18
CA HIS A 377 -0.50 -2.07 17.54
C HIS A 377 -0.76 -2.81 18.87
N GLY A 378 -2.02 -3.11 19.16
CA GLY A 378 -2.43 -3.78 20.40
C GLY A 378 -2.52 -2.89 21.64
N MET A 379 -2.34 -1.57 21.50
CA MET A 379 -2.50 -0.59 22.60
C MET A 379 -3.98 -0.25 22.83
N ASP A 380 -4.80 -1.29 23.02
CA ASP A 380 -6.23 -1.21 23.35
C ASP A 380 -6.49 -2.07 24.60
N ALA A 381 -7.43 -1.65 25.44
CA ALA A 381 -7.82 -2.40 26.63
C ALA A 381 -8.55 -3.72 26.27
N GLN A 382 -9.13 -3.79 25.07
CA GLN A 382 -9.77 -5.00 24.56
C GLN A 382 -8.76 -5.90 23.85
N GLU A 383 -8.83 -7.20 24.12
CA GLU A 383 -8.03 -8.18 23.39
C GLU A 383 -8.37 -8.18 21.90
N PHE A 384 -7.34 -8.13 21.06
CA PHE A 384 -7.49 -8.28 19.63
C PHE A 384 -7.98 -9.69 19.29
N LYS A 385 -9.08 -9.77 18.54
CA LYS A 385 -9.59 -11.04 18.00
C LYS A 385 -9.32 -11.09 16.50
N PRO A 386 -8.37 -11.93 16.04
CA PRO A 386 -8.18 -12.21 14.63
C PRO A 386 -9.50 -12.68 14.00
N ASP A 387 -9.75 -12.27 12.76
CA ASP A 387 -10.95 -12.67 11.99
C ASP A 387 -12.28 -12.38 12.72
N SER A 388 -12.36 -11.24 13.40
CA SER A 388 -13.60 -10.80 14.03
C SER A 388 -14.74 -10.67 13.01
N LYS A 389 -16.00 -10.80 13.47
CA LYS A 389 -17.19 -10.64 12.62
C LYS A 389 -17.17 -9.31 11.83
N GLY A 390 -16.64 -8.24 12.41
CA GLY A 390 -16.51 -6.95 11.74
C GLY A 390 -15.50 -6.98 10.59
N MET A 391 -14.34 -7.64 10.79
CA MET A 391 -13.33 -7.80 9.75
C MET A 391 -13.82 -8.68 8.61
N ARG A 392 -14.48 -9.81 8.90
CA ARG A 392 -15.09 -10.67 7.87
C ARG A 392 -16.09 -9.91 7.01
N LYS A 393 -17.01 -9.18 7.65
CA LYS A 393 -17.99 -8.35 6.94
C LYS A 393 -17.35 -7.25 6.09
N ALA A 394 -16.29 -6.61 6.59
CA ALA A 394 -15.56 -5.62 5.81
C ALA A 394 -14.92 -6.23 4.54
N LYS A 395 -14.38 -7.46 4.65
CA LYS A 395 -13.85 -8.21 3.50
C LYS A 395 -14.96 -8.65 2.54
N GLU A 396 -16.08 -9.17 3.06
CA GLU A 396 -17.26 -9.55 2.28
C GLU A 396 -17.77 -8.35 1.47
N ASP A 397 -18.00 -7.19 2.12
CA ASP A 397 -18.42 -5.96 1.44
C ASP A 397 -17.44 -5.57 0.31
N TRP A 398 -16.13 -5.68 0.57
CA TRP A 398 -15.08 -5.34 -0.39
C TRP A 398 -15.08 -6.22 -1.64
N TRP A 399 -15.34 -7.51 -1.47
CA TRP A 399 -15.44 -8.43 -2.61
C TRP A 399 -16.68 -8.19 -3.46
N GLU A 400 -17.69 -7.53 -2.91
CA GLU A 400 -18.92 -7.13 -3.62
C GLU A 400 -18.87 -5.67 -4.14
N ARG A 401 -17.69 -5.02 -4.13
CA ARG A 401 -17.54 -3.60 -4.47
C ARG A 401 -18.04 -3.18 -5.85
N GLU A 402 -18.04 -4.11 -6.82
CA GLU A 402 -18.53 -3.85 -8.18
C GLU A 402 -20.02 -3.51 -8.19
N ASN A 403 -20.76 -3.95 -7.16
CA ASN A 403 -22.20 -3.73 -7.02
C ASN A 403 -22.53 -2.47 -6.19
N TRP A 404 -21.53 -1.70 -5.75
CA TRP A 404 -21.77 -0.54 -4.91
C TRP A 404 -22.42 0.60 -5.71
N ALA A 405 -23.60 1.04 -5.27
CA ALA A 405 -24.22 2.25 -5.76
C ALA A 405 -23.39 3.49 -5.39
N SER A 406 -23.49 4.55 -6.20
CA SER A 406 -22.89 5.85 -5.86
C SER A 406 -23.39 6.33 -4.51
N LEU A 407 -22.51 6.99 -3.76
CA LEU A 407 -22.93 7.59 -2.50
C LEU A 407 -23.91 8.73 -2.84
N PRO A 408 -25.19 8.64 -2.45
CA PRO A 408 -26.07 9.79 -2.56
C PRO A 408 -25.51 10.95 -1.74
N PRO A 409 -25.73 12.22 -2.14
CA PRO A 409 -25.32 13.38 -1.36
C PRO A 409 -25.68 13.19 0.12
N SER A 410 -24.68 13.30 1.00
CA SER A 410 -24.81 12.95 2.41
C SER A 410 -25.30 14.14 3.21
N GLY A 411 -26.61 14.27 3.46
CA GLY A 411 -27.19 15.55 3.91
C GLY A 411 -26.98 16.65 2.85
N GLY A 412 -27.82 17.67 2.86
CA GLY A 412 -27.90 18.57 1.71
C GLY A 412 -29.01 18.18 0.71
N GLY A 413 -29.07 18.90 -0.40
CA GLY A 413 -30.17 18.88 -1.39
C GLY A 413 -31.19 20.01 -1.19
N HIS A 414 -30.99 20.83 -0.16
CA HIS A 414 -31.82 22.00 0.13
C HIS A 414 -31.01 23.31 0.19
N GLY A 415 -29.83 23.33 -0.45
CA GLY A 415 -29.02 24.54 -0.62
C GLY A 415 -28.31 25.04 0.65
N PRO A 416 -27.65 26.20 0.55
CA PRO A 416 -27.02 26.87 1.68
C PRO A 416 -28.06 27.35 2.69
N LEU A 417 -27.82 27.06 3.97
CA LEU A 417 -28.65 27.48 5.10
C LEU A 417 -28.01 28.68 5.80
N LEU A 418 -28.74 29.79 5.90
CA LEU A 418 -28.34 30.92 6.74
C LEU A 418 -28.88 30.73 8.17
N ILE A 419 -28.01 30.86 9.16
CA ILE A 419 -28.38 30.97 10.57
C ILE A 419 -28.09 32.40 11.01
N ALA A 420 -29.12 33.14 11.40
CA ALA A 420 -28.96 34.53 11.80
C ALA A 420 -29.88 34.91 12.95
N PRO A 421 -29.39 35.66 13.94
CA PRO A 421 -30.22 36.21 15.00
C PRO A 421 -30.93 37.48 14.52
N ILE A 422 -32.13 37.72 15.04
CA ILE A 422 -32.91 38.94 14.78
C ILE A 422 -33.24 39.64 16.09
N GLY A 423 -32.78 40.87 16.19
CA GLY A 423 -33.10 41.82 17.26
C GLY A 423 -34.08 42.88 16.78
N ASN A 424 -34.12 44.00 17.48
CA ASN A 424 -35.08 45.09 17.23
C ASN A 424 -34.82 45.85 15.91
N THR A 425 -33.70 45.59 15.24
CA THR A 425 -33.33 46.17 13.94
C THR A 425 -33.22 45.06 12.90
N PRO A 426 -34.24 44.86 12.04
CA PRO A 426 -34.29 43.72 11.10
C PRO A 426 -33.26 43.79 9.96
N GLY A 427 -32.59 44.94 9.81
CA GLY A 427 -31.59 45.19 8.77
C GLY A 427 -30.41 44.22 8.72
N VAL A 428 -30.06 43.61 9.85
CA VAL A 428 -28.97 42.63 9.91
C VAL A 428 -29.37 41.32 9.23
N LEU A 429 -30.59 40.82 9.48
CA LEU A 429 -31.10 39.64 8.78
C LEU A 429 -31.26 39.92 7.28
N PHE A 430 -31.79 41.09 6.92
CA PHE A 430 -31.86 41.54 5.53
C PHE A 430 -30.48 41.50 4.86
N SER A 431 -29.47 42.13 5.47
CA SER A 431 -28.11 42.17 4.93
C SER A 431 -27.51 40.76 4.80
N ALA A 432 -27.73 39.89 5.78
CA ALA A 432 -27.26 38.51 5.74
C ALA A 432 -27.86 37.72 4.56
N ILE A 433 -29.17 37.87 4.32
CA ILE A 433 -29.85 37.22 3.19
C ILE A 433 -29.32 37.76 1.87
N VAL A 434 -29.17 39.09 1.72
CA VAL A 434 -28.69 39.68 0.46
C VAL A 434 -27.25 39.29 0.13
N HIS A 435 -26.35 39.31 1.11
CA HIS A 435 -24.94 38.94 0.90
C HIS A 435 -24.75 37.47 0.61
N THR A 436 -25.46 36.62 1.35
CA THR A 436 -25.24 35.18 1.24
C THR A 436 -26.12 34.53 0.18
N ARG A 437 -27.32 35.05 -0.13
CA ARG A 437 -28.30 34.37 -1.00
C ARG A 437 -28.54 32.92 -0.57
N PRO A 438 -29.03 32.69 0.67
CA PRO A 438 -29.28 31.33 1.15
C PRO A 438 -30.51 30.73 0.45
N ALA A 439 -30.58 29.40 0.39
CA ALA A 439 -31.81 28.73 -0.04
C ALA A 439 -32.88 28.74 1.08
N ARG A 440 -32.43 28.71 2.33
CA ARG A 440 -33.27 28.65 3.53
C ARG A 440 -32.65 29.45 4.67
N VAL A 441 -33.49 29.91 5.59
CA VAL A 441 -33.07 30.71 6.75
C VAL A 441 -33.57 30.07 8.03
N LEU A 442 -32.67 29.93 8.99
CA LEU A 442 -32.96 29.64 10.38
C LEU A 442 -32.77 30.94 11.18
N ALA A 443 -33.88 31.57 11.53
CA ALA A 443 -33.88 32.85 12.24
C ALA A 443 -34.01 32.62 13.74
N VAL A 444 -33.02 33.05 14.52
CA VAL A 444 -33.07 33.02 15.99
C VAL A 444 -33.70 34.32 16.49
N CYS A 445 -34.91 34.25 17.03
CA CYS A 445 -35.71 35.42 17.39
C CYS A 445 -36.27 35.33 18.81
N SER A 446 -36.65 36.45 19.40
CA SER A 446 -37.57 36.50 20.54
C SER A 446 -39.02 36.61 20.06
N GLU A 447 -40.00 36.41 20.94
CA GLU A 447 -41.43 36.59 20.62
C GLU A 447 -41.71 37.96 19.99
N ASP A 448 -41.13 39.03 20.54
CA ASP A 448 -41.31 40.42 20.09
C ASP A 448 -40.74 40.67 18.69
N THR A 449 -39.68 39.94 18.33
CA THR A 449 -38.94 40.12 17.06
C THR A 449 -39.35 39.12 15.97
N ALA A 450 -40.21 38.15 16.29
CA ALA A 450 -40.54 37.05 15.37
C ALA A 450 -41.31 37.52 14.12
N SER A 451 -42.08 38.60 14.24
CA SER A 451 -42.81 39.23 13.13
C SER A 451 -41.88 39.93 12.14
N ALA A 452 -40.78 40.51 12.63
CA ALA A 452 -39.80 41.24 11.82
C ALA A 452 -39.04 40.34 10.83
N THR A 453 -39.01 39.03 11.07
CA THR A 453 -38.38 38.04 10.18
C THR A 453 -39.04 38.00 8.80
N ALA A 454 -40.38 38.08 8.75
CA ALA A 454 -41.11 38.05 7.47
C ALA A 454 -40.85 39.31 6.64
N GLU A 455 -40.78 40.47 7.30
CA GLU A 455 -40.49 41.75 6.66
C GLU A 455 -39.08 41.77 6.07
N ALA A 456 -38.08 41.30 6.83
CA ALA A 456 -36.69 41.23 6.36
C ALA A 456 -36.54 40.34 5.12
N VAL A 457 -37.23 39.20 5.08
CA VAL A 457 -37.21 38.27 3.94
C VAL A 457 -37.90 38.87 2.73
N SER A 458 -39.05 39.53 2.91
CA SER A 458 -39.74 40.23 1.83
C SER A 458 -38.87 41.32 1.21
N LYS A 459 -38.20 42.13 2.05
CA LYS A 459 -37.31 43.20 1.60
C LYS A 459 -36.06 42.67 0.92
N ALA A 460 -35.50 41.57 1.42
CA ALA A 460 -34.35 40.93 0.78
C ALA A 460 -34.72 40.37 -0.60
N SER A 461 -35.89 39.75 -0.74
CA SER A 461 -36.43 39.27 -2.01
C SER A 461 -36.63 40.41 -3.03
N GLU A 462 -37.19 41.54 -2.60
CA GLU A 462 -37.27 42.76 -3.43
C GLU A 462 -35.89 43.26 -3.89
N ALA A 463 -34.88 43.21 -3.00
CA ALA A 463 -33.55 43.72 -3.29
C ALA A 463 -32.71 42.79 -4.18
N THR A 464 -32.84 41.47 -4.06
CA THR A 464 -32.08 40.51 -4.88
C THR A 464 -32.78 40.12 -6.17
N GLY A 465 -34.10 40.26 -6.23
CA GLY A 465 -34.93 39.74 -7.33
C GLY A 465 -35.23 38.24 -7.23
N ASP A 466 -34.79 37.59 -6.15
CA ASP A 466 -35.02 36.17 -5.89
C ASP A 466 -36.38 35.94 -5.20
N PRO A 467 -37.00 34.75 -5.32
CA PRO A 467 -38.20 34.43 -4.55
C PRO A 467 -37.93 34.47 -3.03
N PRO A 468 -38.94 34.79 -2.20
CA PRO A 468 -38.80 34.77 -0.75
C PRO A 468 -38.30 33.42 -0.24
N VAL A 469 -37.21 33.44 0.53
CA VAL A 469 -36.58 32.24 1.10
C VAL A 469 -37.44 31.62 2.20
N GLU A 470 -37.39 30.29 2.32
CA GLU A 470 -38.07 29.57 3.39
C GLU A 470 -37.44 29.89 4.75
N VAL A 471 -38.26 30.12 5.78
CA VAL A 471 -37.78 30.53 7.11
C VAL A 471 -38.29 29.62 8.21
N MET A 472 -37.37 29.02 8.98
CA MET A 472 -37.63 28.44 10.28
C MET A 472 -37.32 29.44 11.38
N ARG A 473 -38.27 29.68 12.29
CA ARG A 473 -38.07 30.56 13.45
C ARG A 473 -37.74 29.72 14.67
N LEU A 474 -36.59 29.99 15.28
CA LEU A 474 -36.23 29.49 16.60
C LEU A 474 -36.51 30.59 17.62
N THR A 475 -37.68 30.49 18.26
CA THR A 475 -38.14 31.50 19.23
C THR A 475 -37.56 31.21 20.61
N MET A 476 -36.74 32.13 21.11
CA MET A 476 -36.28 32.17 22.49
C MET A 476 -37.28 32.94 23.35
N THR A 477 -37.80 32.31 24.39
CA THR A 477 -38.71 32.94 25.35
C THR A 477 -37.95 33.91 26.25
N ASN A 478 -36.72 33.58 26.67
CA ASN A 478 -35.87 34.48 27.43
C ASN A 478 -34.54 34.79 26.70
N PRO A 479 -34.53 35.82 25.84
CA PRO A 479 -33.37 36.14 24.99
C PRO A 479 -32.18 36.76 25.75
N HIS A 480 -32.29 36.99 27.07
CA HIS A 480 -31.22 37.59 27.88
C HIS A 480 -30.60 36.59 28.88
N THR A 481 -31.37 35.66 29.44
CA THR A 481 -30.87 34.70 30.45
C THR A 481 -31.29 33.24 30.21
N GLY A 482 -32.07 32.93 29.17
CA GLY A 482 -32.64 31.60 28.89
C GLY A 482 -31.66 30.58 28.31
N VAL A 483 -30.56 30.26 29.01
CA VAL A 483 -29.59 29.24 28.56
C VAL A 483 -30.20 27.83 28.56
N ASP A 484 -31.16 27.57 29.45
CA ASP A 484 -31.81 26.26 29.61
C ASP A 484 -32.63 25.85 28.37
N GLU A 485 -33.05 26.82 27.54
CA GLU A 485 -33.82 26.61 26.31
C GLU A 485 -32.96 26.07 25.15
N PHE A 486 -31.63 26.14 25.26
CA PHE A 486 -30.72 25.85 24.15
C PHE A 486 -30.87 24.42 23.64
N THR A 487 -31.05 23.46 24.54
CA THR A 487 -31.15 22.04 24.19
C THR A 487 -32.31 21.79 23.22
N ASP A 488 -33.48 22.35 23.52
CA ASP A 488 -34.68 22.19 22.69
C ASP A 488 -34.57 22.95 21.37
N LEU A 489 -33.98 24.15 21.37
CA LEU A 489 -33.76 24.93 20.15
C LEU A 489 -32.75 24.25 19.20
N LEU A 490 -31.68 23.66 19.75
CA LEU A 490 -30.73 22.85 19.00
C LEU A 490 -31.40 21.60 18.39
N ARG A 491 -32.33 20.96 19.12
CA ARG A 491 -33.11 19.82 18.61
C ARG A 491 -34.06 20.23 17.50
N GLN A 492 -34.74 21.36 17.61
CA GLN A 492 -35.60 21.90 16.55
C GLN A 492 -34.79 22.17 15.27
N ALA A 493 -33.61 22.77 15.41
CA ALA A 493 -32.74 23.10 14.28
C ALA A 493 -32.13 21.89 13.56
N SER A 494 -32.02 20.73 14.23
CA SER A 494 -31.12 19.66 13.79
C SER A 494 -31.46 19.10 12.41
N LEU A 495 -32.75 19.03 12.05
CA LEU A 495 -33.19 18.55 10.74
C LEU A 495 -32.80 19.54 9.62
N TRP A 496 -32.92 20.84 9.88
CA TRP A 496 -32.54 21.89 8.93
C TRP A 496 -31.03 21.94 8.75
N LEU A 497 -30.27 21.83 9.84
CA LEU A 497 -28.81 21.76 9.79
C LEU A 497 -28.31 20.53 9.02
N TYR A 498 -28.91 19.36 9.25
CA TYR A 498 -28.50 18.13 8.57
C TYR A 498 -28.82 18.15 7.06
N SER A 499 -29.94 18.77 6.67
CA SER A 499 -30.36 18.88 5.28
C SER A 499 -29.69 20.03 4.51
N ALA A 500 -28.80 20.79 5.13
CA ALA A 500 -28.08 21.89 4.47
C ALA A 500 -26.86 21.37 3.69
N ASP A 501 -26.62 21.95 2.51
CA ASP A 501 -25.38 21.72 1.74
C ASP A 501 -24.18 22.36 2.45
N GLU A 502 -24.40 23.56 2.98
CA GLU A 502 -23.47 24.30 3.83
C GLU A 502 -24.25 25.21 4.78
N VAL A 503 -23.60 25.61 5.87
CA VAL A 503 -24.16 26.50 6.88
C VAL A 503 -23.40 27.81 6.88
N ARG A 504 -24.12 28.93 6.78
CA ARG A 504 -23.58 30.28 6.88
C ARG A 504 -24.16 30.92 8.11
N ALA A 505 -23.32 31.38 9.05
CA ALA A 505 -23.79 31.80 10.37
C ALA A 505 -23.38 33.24 10.67
N SER A 506 -24.38 34.11 10.84
CA SER A 506 -24.17 35.49 11.30
C SER A 506 -24.12 35.51 12.83
N LEU A 507 -22.99 35.91 13.41
CA LEU A 507 -22.85 36.00 14.87
C LEU A 507 -23.44 37.30 15.45
N THR A 508 -23.89 38.23 14.58
CA THR A 508 -24.43 39.55 14.92
C THR A 508 -25.89 39.69 14.49
N GLY A 509 -26.63 40.59 15.15
CA GLY A 509 -27.98 40.97 14.74
C GLY A 509 -29.07 40.79 15.79
N GLY A 510 -28.78 40.16 16.93
CA GLY A 510 -29.70 39.99 18.06
C GLY A 510 -29.01 40.23 19.41
N THR A 511 -29.55 39.66 20.48
CA THR A 511 -28.92 39.74 21.82
C THR A 511 -27.64 38.91 21.87
N SER A 512 -26.79 39.17 22.87
CA SER A 512 -25.57 38.38 23.09
C SER A 512 -25.86 36.88 23.21
N LEU A 513 -26.97 36.51 23.88
CA LEU A 513 -27.34 35.12 24.08
C LEU A 513 -27.79 34.44 22.78
N MET A 514 -28.49 35.16 21.89
CA MET A 514 -28.82 34.68 20.55
C MET A 514 -27.56 34.42 19.71
N GLY A 515 -26.57 35.32 19.79
CA GLY A 515 -25.27 35.11 19.14
C GLY A 515 -24.55 33.86 19.66
N VAL A 516 -24.62 33.60 20.98
CA VAL A 516 -24.09 32.35 21.57
C VAL A 516 -24.84 31.13 21.05
N LEU A 517 -26.17 31.18 20.91
CA LEU A 517 -26.96 30.08 20.35
C LEU A 517 -26.57 29.81 18.88
N VAL A 518 -26.38 30.85 18.07
CA VAL A 518 -25.92 30.72 16.67
C VAL A 518 -24.54 30.06 16.62
N SER A 519 -23.61 30.44 17.50
CA SER A 519 -22.31 29.76 17.59
C SER A 519 -22.45 28.29 18.00
N ARG A 520 -23.38 27.95 18.89
CA ARG A 520 -23.67 26.55 19.23
C ARG A 520 -24.27 25.77 18.06
N LEU A 521 -25.19 26.35 17.30
CA LEU A 521 -25.76 25.77 16.09
C LEU A 521 -24.68 25.52 15.03
N SER A 522 -23.76 26.48 14.87
CA SER A 522 -22.60 26.38 13.98
C SER A 522 -21.69 25.21 14.37
N ARG A 523 -21.37 25.07 15.66
CA ARG A 523 -20.60 23.92 16.18
C ARG A 523 -21.33 22.59 16.04
N LEU A 524 -22.65 22.58 16.24
CA LEU A 524 -23.46 21.38 16.03
C LEU A 524 -23.38 20.94 14.56
N ALA A 525 -23.54 21.88 13.62
CA ALA A 525 -23.39 21.63 12.20
C ALA A 525 -21.99 21.13 11.83
N SER A 526 -20.93 21.77 12.30
CA SER A 526 -19.55 21.41 11.95
C SER A 526 -19.10 20.10 12.62
N ASN A 527 -19.29 19.95 13.93
CA ASN A 527 -18.64 18.91 14.71
C ASN A 527 -19.45 17.61 14.73
N GLU A 528 -20.77 17.73 14.87
CA GLU A 528 -21.65 16.56 15.03
C GLU A 528 -22.25 16.12 13.69
N LEU A 529 -22.59 17.07 12.81
CA LEU A 529 -23.22 16.80 11.51
C LEU A 529 -22.25 16.90 10.32
N GLN A 530 -21.00 17.31 10.58
CA GLN A 530 -19.93 17.41 9.58
C GLN A 530 -20.35 18.21 8.33
N ARG A 531 -21.10 19.31 8.52
CA ARG A 531 -21.44 20.27 7.48
C ARG A 531 -20.34 21.31 7.31
N PRO A 532 -20.05 21.80 6.09
CA PRO A 532 -19.27 23.02 5.90
C PRO A 532 -19.93 24.20 6.64
N VAL A 533 -19.15 24.97 7.39
CA VAL A 533 -19.66 26.11 8.18
C VAL A 533 -18.81 27.36 7.94
N HIS A 534 -19.47 28.44 7.56
CA HIS A 534 -18.90 29.77 7.34
C HIS A 534 -19.49 30.77 8.33
N GLU A 535 -18.73 31.07 9.38
CA GLU A 535 -19.13 32.09 10.37
C GLU A 535 -18.69 33.48 9.91
N PHE A 536 -19.56 34.48 10.10
CA PHE A 536 -19.31 35.86 9.72
C PHE A 536 -19.95 36.88 10.68
N LEU A 537 -19.51 38.13 10.58
CA LEU A 537 -20.15 39.30 11.20
C LEU A 537 -20.76 40.21 10.13
N LEU A 538 -21.78 40.94 10.54
CA LEU A 538 -22.30 42.09 9.82
C LEU A 538 -22.10 43.35 10.64
N ILE A 539 -21.48 44.34 10.02
CA ILE A 539 -21.18 45.63 10.64
C ILE A 539 -21.95 46.72 9.89
N ASP A 540 -22.86 47.39 10.59
CA ASP A 540 -23.51 48.60 10.11
C ASP A 540 -22.89 49.81 10.82
N HIS A 541 -22.10 50.58 10.06
CA HIS A 541 -21.37 51.75 10.59
C HIS A 541 -22.27 52.95 10.90
N ARG A 542 -23.56 52.91 10.53
CA ARG A 542 -24.49 54.01 10.75
C ARG A 542 -24.91 54.08 12.23
N PRO A 543 -25.28 55.26 12.77
CA PRO A 543 -25.77 55.37 14.14
C PRO A 543 -27.04 54.53 14.39
N PRO A 544 -27.26 53.96 15.59
CA PRO A 544 -28.40 53.07 15.88
C PRO A 544 -29.78 53.68 15.58
N GLN A 545 -29.92 55.00 15.76
CA GLN A 545 -31.17 55.70 15.45
C GLN A 545 -31.46 55.71 13.94
N GLN A 546 -30.42 55.86 13.12
CA GLN A 546 -30.55 55.79 11.66
C GLN A 546 -30.83 54.37 11.19
N GLN A 547 -30.21 53.35 11.82
CA GLN A 547 -30.51 51.95 11.52
C GLN A 547 -31.97 51.59 11.81
N ARG A 548 -32.59 52.19 12.83
CA ARG A 548 -34.02 52.00 13.15
C ARG A 548 -34.95 52.69 12.15
N ASN A 549 -34.60 53.89 11.71
CA ASN A 549 -35.41 54.67 10.78
C ASN A 549 -35.30 54.14 9.34
N GLU A 550 -34.12 53.63 8.97
CA GLU A 550 -33.79 53.11 7.63
C GLU A 550 -33.14 51.72 7.76
N PRO A 551 -33.90 50.68 8.14
CA PRO A 551 -33.35 49.35 8.44
C PRO A 551 -32.88 48.60 7.19
N TRP A 552 -33.36 48.93 5.99
CA TRP A 552 -33.12 48.18 4.75
C TRP A 552 -31.89 48.67 3.97
N GLN A 553 -30.76 48.82 4.66
CA GLN A 553 -29.48 49.21 4.07
C GLN A 553 -28.45 48.12 4.33
N LEU A 554 -27.55 47.91 3.38
CA LEU A 554 -26.58 46.82 3.44
C LEU A 554 -25.45 47.13 4.42
N GLY A 555 -25.26 46.26 5.41
CA GLY A 555 -24.07 46.23 6.26
C GLY A 555 -22.87 45.58 5.58
N GLU A 556 -21.68 45.80 6.12
CA GLU A 556 -20.42 45.17 5.67
C GLU A 556 -20.29 43.75 6.24
N ILE A 557 -19.91 42.77 5.41
CA ILE A 557 -19.75 41.36 5.80
C ILE A 557 -18.27 41.00 6.01
N HIS A 558 -17.96 40.28 7.09
CA HIS A 558 -16.61 39.78 7.38
C HIS A 558 -16.63 38.31 7.82
N TYR A 559 -15.95 37.44 7.08
CA TYR A 559 -15.85 36.00 7.37
C TYR A 559 -14.67 35.66 8.29
N PHE A 560 -14.88 34.73 9.22
CA PHE A 560 -13.82 34.24 10.12
C PHE A 560 -13.10 33.00 9.60
N ASN A 561 -13.83 32.07 8.97
CA ASN A 561 -13.32 30.72 8.65
C ASN A 561 -13.18 30.50 7.13
N GLY A 562 -12.99 31.58 6.36
CA GLY A 562 -12.92 31.58 4.89
C GLY A 562 -14.27 31.83 4.22
N GLU A 563 -14.26 32.52 3.08
CA GLU A 563 -15.45 32.77 2.27
C GLU A 563 -15.95 31.47 1.61
N PRO A 564 -17.27 31.27 1.44
CA PRO A 564 -17.79 30.17 0.67
C PRO A 564 -17.31 30.28 -0.78
N SER A 565 -16.89 29.15 -1.38
CA SER A 565 -16.48 29.09 -2.77
C SER A 565 -17.67 29.41 -3.68
N VAL A 566 -17.67 30.60 -4.28
CA VAL A 566 -18.71 31.02 -5.22
C VAL A 566 -18.49 30.28 -6.54
N GLU A 567 -19.26 29.22 -6.80
CA GLU A 567 -19.51 28.79 -8.17
C GLU A 567 -20.42 29.83 -8.82
N LEU A 568 -19.81 30.86 -9.40
CA LEU A 568 -20.50 31.67 -10.39
C LEU A 568 -20.75 30.75 -11.58
N SER A 569 -22.01 30.35 -11.79
CA SER A 569 -22.49 29.92 -13.09
C SER A 569 -22.24 31.06 -14.08
N LYS A 570 -21.04 31.14 -14.66
CA LYS A 570 -20.83 31.88 -15.89
C LYS A 570 -21.50 31.06 -16.98
N GLY A 571 -22.74 31.41 -17.28
CA GLY A 571 -23.42 30.94 -18.47
C GLY A 571 -22.57 31.24 -19.71
N ASP A 572 -22.62 30.29 -20.63
CA ASP A 572 -22.08 30.37 -21.97
C ASP A 572 -22.39 31.71 -22.64
N ALA A 573 -21.35 32.49 -22.91
CA ALA A 573 -21.25 33.35 -24.08
C ALA A 573 -19.83 33.94 -24.11
N GLU A 574 -19.00 33.38 -24.98
CA GLU A 574 -17.86 33.98 -25.70
C GLU A 574 -16.64 33.05 -25.73
N SER A 575 -16.55 32.22 -26.77
CA SER A 575 -15.33 32.04 -27.58
C SER A 575 -15.51 30.91 -28.61
N ASP A 576 -16.31 31.17 -29.63
CA ASP A 576 -16.10 30.55 -30.95
C ASP A 576 -15.48 31.62 -31.85
N VAL A 577 -14.17 31.83 -31.72
CA VAL A 577 -13.31 32.50 -32.71
C VAL A 577 -11.92 31.86 -32.67
N GLU A 578 -11.66 31.04 -33.69
CA GLU A 578 -10.35 30.76 -34.33
C GLU A 578 -9.10 30.54 -33.45
N ARG A 579 -8.66 29.28 -33.29
CA ARG A 579 -7.44 28.69 -33.90
C ARG A 579 -7.08 27.33 -33.35
#